data_AF-A0A0S6XK57-F1
#
_entry.id   AF-A0A0S6XK57-F1
#
_cell.length_a   1.000
_cell.length_b   1.000
_cell.length_c   1.000
_cell.angle_alpha   90.00
_cell.angle_beta   90.00
_cell.angle_gamma   90.00
#
_symmetry.space_group_name_H-M   'P 1'
#
loop_
_entity.id
_entity.type
_entity.pdbx_description
1 polymer ?
#
loop_
_entity_poly.entity_id
_entity_poly.type
_entity_poly.pdbx_seq_one_letter_code
_entity_poly.pdbx_strand_id
1 'polypeptide(L)'
;MSCPDNDEMDVHVVCRKLDKDGKALVQVNIPFEALPKGTTEQGVPDTNIFKYIGPNGRLRASQRKLGKNPTLSEEQVLLRAPAVAWHSHERETEAKIPPGEVVCLDIPLWATGMFFKPGESIRFEVKGHEVTLPEFPRLYRKFENLNKGKHVIHTGGEYPSSITLSLSQGKDK
;
A
#
# COMPACT_ATOMS: atom_id res chain seq x y z
N MET A 1 11.27 -4.40 -10.00
CA MET A 1 12.00 -4.67 -8.74
C MET A 1 12.83 -5.95 -8.90
N SER A 2 13.92 -6.11 -8.16
CA SER A 2 14.71 -7.36 -8.13
C SER A 2 15.28 -7.62 -6.73
N CYS A 3 15.74 -8.85 -6.49
CA CYS A 3 16.48 -9.23 -5.28
C CYS A 3 17.63 -10.18 -5.67
N PRO A 4 18.91 -9.82 -5.45
CA PRO A 4 20.04 -10.69 -5.78
C PRO A 4 20.26 -11.83 -4.77
N ASP A 5 19.64 -11.75 -3.58
CA ASP A 5 19.92 -12.64 -2.45
C ASP A 5 18.84 -13.72 -2.24
N ASN A 6 17.75 -13.68 -3.01
CA ASN A 6 16.58 -14.51 -2.80
C ASN A 6 15.76 -14.68 -4.08
N ASP A 7 14.98 -15.75 -4.17
CA ASP A 7 14.08 -16.01 -5.29
C ASP A 7 12.63 -15.50 -5.08
N GLU A 8 12.44 -14.74 -4.00
CA GLU A 8 11.15 -14.22 -3.57
C GLU A 8 11.25 -12.81 -2.99
N MET A 9 10.17 -12.02 -3.14
CA MET A 9 10.00 -10.71 -2.51
C MET A 9 8.54 -10.52 -2.08
N ASP A 10 8.29 -10.40 -0.78
CA ASP A 10 7.08 -9.85 -0.20
C ASP A 10 7.22 -8.32 -0.10
N VAL A 11 6.51 -7.60 -0.96
CA VAL A 11 6.58 -6.15 -1.08
C VAL A 11 5.32 -5.53 -0.50
N HIS A 12 5.50 -4.59 0.43
CA HIS A 12 4.45 -3.78 1.02
C HIS A 12 4.64 -2.33 0.61
N VAL A 13 3.55 -1.63 0.33
CA VAL A 13 3.55 -0.22 -0.05
C VAL A 13 2.53 0.56 0.75
N VAL A 14 2.81 1.82 1.06
CA VAL A 14 1.85 2.73 1.72
C VAL A 14 2.05 4.17 1.25
N CYS A 15 0.96 4.90 1.05
CA CYS A 15 0.99 6.35 0.85
C CYS A 15 0.70 7.05 2.18
N ARG A 16 1.70 7.73 2.75
CA ARG A 16 1.50 8.58 3.93
C ARG A 16 1.14 9.99 3.50
N LYS A 17 0.16 10.57 4.18
CA LYS A 17 -0.09 12.02 4.11
C LYS A 17 0.89 12.73 5.04
N LEU A 18 1.56 13.76 4.54
CA LEU A 18 2.44 14.63 5.33
C LEU A 18 1.78 16.00 5.49
N ASP A 19 1.99 16.62 6.66
CA ASP A 19 1.67 18.04 6.83
C ASP A 19 2.68 18.95 6.10
N LYS A 20 2.46 20.27 6.20
CA LYS A 20 3.31 21.29 5.57
C LYS A 20 4.77 21.26 6.04
N ASP A 21 5.05 20.66 7.19
CA ASP A 21 6.37 20.57 7.79
C ASP A 21 7.00 19.18 7.53
N GLY A 22 6.34 18.33 6.73
CA GLY A 22 6.82 17.00 6.36
C GLY A 22 6.56 15.91 7.41
N LYS A 23 5.81 16.20 8.48
CA LYS A 23 5.44 15.20 9.49
C LYS A 23 4.33 14.32 8.96
N ALA A 24 4.50 13.01 9.09
CA ALA A 24 3.47 12.05 8.69
C ALA A 24 2.25 12.15 9.62
N LEU A 25 1.08 12.36 9.02
CA LEU A 25 -0.19 12.47 9.72
C LEU A 25 -0.81 11.09 9.98
N VAL A 26 -1.69 11.05 10.99
CA VAL A 26 -2.51 9.89 11.33
C VAL A 26 -3.94 10.37 11.45
N GLN A 27 -4.87 9.64 10.84
CA GLN A 27 -6.29 9.89 10.97
C GLN A 27 -6.82 9.09 12.15
N VAL A 28 -7.49 9.74 13.12
CA VAL A 28 -8.30 9.04 14.12
C VAL A 28 -9.68 8.77 13.51
N ASN A 29 -10.09 7.50 13.50
CA ASN A 29 -11.30 7.05 12.83
C ASN A 29 -12.58 7.35 13.64
N ILE A 30 -12.44 7.56 14.96
CA ILE A 30 -13.55 7.91 15.85
C ILE A 30 -13.46 9.41 16.17
N PRO A 31 -14.54 10.19 15.95
CA PRO A 31 -14.58 11.60 16.34
C PRO A 31 -14.19 11.79 17.81
N PHE A 32 -13.36 12.80 18.11
CA PHE A 32 -12.88 13.04 19.48
C PHE A 32 -14.00 13.32 20.47
N GLU A 33 -15.13 13.85 20.00
CA GLU A 33 -16.34 14.12 20.79
C GLU A 33 -17.01 12.83 21.28
N ALA A 34 -16.79 11.70 20.59
CA ALA A 34 -17.28 10.38 20.98
C ALA A 34 -16.29 9.61 21.88
N LEU A 35 -15.11 10.16 22.13
CA LEU A 35 -14.09 9.59 23.00
C LEU A 35 -14.18 10.19 24.41
N PRO A 36 -13.61 9.53 25.44
CA PRO A 36 -13.54 10.10 26.78
C PRO A 36 -12.96 11.53 26.77
N LYS A 37 -13.57 12.44 27.54
CA LYS A 37 -13.17 13.84 27.59
C LYS A 37 -11.68 13.96 27.95
N GLY A 38 -10.93 14.74 27.16
CA GLY A 38 -9.48 14.92 27.33
C GLY A 38 -8.61 13.90 26.60
N THR A 39 -9.20 12.98 25.82
CA THR A 39 -8.43 12.06 24.96
C THR A 39 -7.64 12.86 23.92
N THR A 40 -6.33 12.60 23.85
CA THR A 40 -5.44 13.13 22.79
C THR A 40 -5.20 12.05 21.73
N GLU A 41 -4.65 12.43 20.57
CA GLU A 41 -4.27 11.49 19.52
C GLU A 41 -3.33 10.37 20.04
N GLN A 42 -2.41 10.69 20.95
CA GLN A 42 -1.49 9.73 21.56
C GLN A 42 -2.20 8.79 22.54
N GLY A 43 -3.30 9.24 23.16
CA GLY A 43 -4.12 8.42 24.05
C GLY A 43 -4.99 7.40 23.30
N VAL A 44 -5.17 7.57 21.99
CA VAL A 44 -5.90 6.61 21.15
C VAL A 44 -4.98 5.42 20.82
N PRO A 45 -5.45 4.16 20.94
CA PRO A 45 -4.63 2.99 20.61
C PRO A 45 -4.14 2.96 19.15
N ASP A 46 -2.91 2.50 18.94
CA ASP A 46 -2.33 2.26 17.61
C ASP A 46 -2.80 0.93 17.00
N THR A 47 -4.10 0.87 16.70
CA THR A 47 -4.72 -0.22 15.95
C THR A 47 -5.47 0.33 14.75
N ASN A 48 -5.65 -0.48 13.69
CA ASN A 48 -6.29 -0.04 12.45
C ASN A 48 -7.78 0.33 12.63
N ILE A 49 -8.42 -0.16 13.70
CA ILE A 49 -9.79 0.20 14.09
C ILE A 49 -9.84 1.69 14.45
N PHE A 50 -8.91 2.15 15.27
CA PHE A 50 -8.92 3.52 15.78
C PHE A 50 -8.13 4.51 14.92
N LYS A 51 -7.11 4.05 14.22
CA LYS A 51 -6.19 4.90 13.47
C LYS A 51 -6.00 4.40 12.05
N TYR A 52 -6.03 5.34 11.11
CA TYR A 52 -5.72 5.10 9.71
C TYR A 52 -4.47 5.88 9.30
N ILE A 53 -3.56 5.18 8.63
CA ILE A 53 -2.25 5.70 8.22
C ILE A 53 -2.09 5.81 6.70
N GLY A 54 -3.16 5.65 5.94
CA GLY A 54 -3.14 5.83 4.49
C GLY A 54 -3.32 4.53 3.71
N PRO A 55 -3.54 4.65 2.39
CA PRO A 55 -3.81 3.51 1.53
C PRO A 55 -2.53 2.71 1.36
N ASN A 56 -2.67 1.41 1.39
CA ASN A 56 -1.57 0.47 1.33
C ASN A 56 -1.88 -0.66 0.35
N GLY A 57 -0.87 -1.42 0.01
CA GLY A 57 -0.96 -2.60 -0.82
C GLY A 57 0.15 -3.58 -0.46
N ARG A 58 -0.03 -4.84 -0.80
CA ARG A 58 1.02 -5.86 -0.64
C ARG A 58 0.93 -6.89 -1.75
N LEU A 59 2.08 -7.39 -2.17
CA LEU A 59 2.17 -8.43 -3.19
C LEU A 59 3.40 -9.30 -2.92
N ARG A 60 3.20 -10.62 -3.00
CA ARG A 60 4.31 -11.58 -3.14
C ARG A 60 4.71 -11.62 -4.61
N ALA A 61 5.98 -11.39 -4.92
CA ALA A 61 6.45 -11.20 -6.28
C ALA A 61 6.31 -12.45 -7.16
N SER A 62 6.36 -13.65 -6.59
CA SER A 62 6.03 -14.87 -7.33
C SER A 62 4.57 -14.95 -7.79
N GLN A 63 3.68 -14.19 -7.15
CA GLN A 63 2.24 -14.12 -7.46
C GLN A 63 1.88 -12.91 -8.34
N ARG A 64 2.88 -12.28 -8.98
CA ARG A 64 2.71 -11.05 -9.80
C ARG A 64 1.90 -11.23 -11.08
N LYS A 65 1.63 -12.47 -11.52
CA LYS A 65 0.93 -12.72 -12.79
C LYS A 65 -0.44 -12.05 -12.75
N LEU A 66 -0.70 -11.20 -13.74
CA LEU A 66 -2.01 -10.59 -13.93
C LEU A 66 -2.97 -11.56 -14.61
N GLY A 67 -4.23 -11.50 -14.21
CA GLY A 67 -5.33 -12.24 -14.83
C GLY A 67 -6.55 -11.36 -15.08
N LYS A 68 -7.59 -11.96 -15.67
CA LYS A 68 -8.91 -11.32 -15.80
C LYS A 68 -9.68 -11.50 -14.50
N ASN A 69 -10.10 -10.41 -13.87
CA ASN A 69 -10.94 -10.49 -12.68
C ASN A 69 -12.29 -11.15 -13.06
N PRO A 70 -12.65 -12.32 -12.49
CA PRO A 70 -13.85 -13.05 -12.88
C PRO A 70 -15.15 -12.38 -12.41
N THR A 71 -15.05 -11.40 -11.51
CA THR A 71 -16.21 -10.71 -10.91
C THR A 71 -16.53 -9.36 -11.53
N LEU A 72 -15.67 -8.86 -12.42
CA LEU A 72 -15.85 -7.55 -13.06
C LEU A 72 -16.23 -7.69 -14.53
N SER A 73 -17.23 -6.92 -14.97
CA SER A 73 -17.50 -6.72 -16.40
C SER A 73 -16.39 -5.90 -17.07
N GLU A 74 -16.34 -5.93 -18.41
CA GLU A 74 -15.37 -5.13 -19.16
C GLU A 74 -15.58 -3.63 -18.95
N GLU A 75 -16.82 -3.16 -18.89
CA GLU A 75 -17.16 -1.79 -18.52
C GLU A 75 -16.63 -1.43 -17.14
N GLN A 76 -16.81 -2.32 -16.15
CA GLN A 76 -16.31 -2.12 -14.79
C GLN A 76 -14.79 -2.08 -14.70
N VAL A 77 -14.08 -2.82 -15.56
CA VAL A 77 -12.63 -2.75 -15.69
C VAL A 77 -12.21 -1.41 -16.28
N LEU A 78 -12.88 -0.95 -17.35
CA LEU A 78 -12.60 0.34 -17.98
C LEU A 78 -12.80 1.52 -17.03
N LEU A 79 -13.85 1.50 -16.21
CA LEU A 79 -14.11 2.54 -15.19
C LEU A 79 -13.03 2.64 -14.11
N ARG A 80 -12.20 1.61 -13.94
CA ARG A 80 -11.12 1.56 -12.94
C ARG A 80 -9.74 1.71 -13.56
N ALA A 81 -9.63 1.71 -14.88
CA ALA A 81 -8.36 1.86 -15.58
C ALA A 81 -7.75 3.26 -15.31
N PRO A 82 -6.41 3.38 -15.24
CA PRO A 82 -5.41 2.32 -15.40
C PRO A 82 -5.10 1.56 -14.09
N ALA A 83 -5.82 1.81 -12.99
CA ALA A 83 -5.58 1.21 -11.68
C ALA A 83 -6.25 -0.17 -11.50
N VAL A 84 -6.15 -1.04 -12.51
CA VAL A 84 -6.71 -2.41 -12.45
C VAL A 84 -5.57 -3.42 -12.44
N ALA A 85 -5.36 -4.04 -11.29
CA ALA A 85 -4.52 -5.21 -11.14
C ALA A 85 -5.35 -6.31 -10.47
N TRP A 86 -5.38 -7.50 -11.07
CA TRP A 86 -5.99 -8.68 -10.47
C TRP A 86 -5.02 -9.84 -10.56
N HIS A 87 -4.77 -10.46 -9.42
CA HIS A 87 -3.94 -11.64 -9.28
C HIS A 87 -4.85 -12.77 -8.81
N SER A 88 -4.78 -13.94 -9.47
CA SER A 88 -5.62 -15.09 -9.07
C SER A 88 -5.18 -15.70 -7.74
N HIS A 89 -3.89 -15.54 -7.40
CA HIS A 89 -3.25 -16.18 -6.25
C HIS A 89 -3.35 -17.71 -6.27
N GLU A 90 -3.58 -18.29 -7.46
CA GLU A 90 -3.56 -19.72 -7.69
C GLU A 90 -2.13 -20.24 -7.70
N ARG A 91 -1.92 -21.42 -7.12
CA ARG A 91 -0.59 -22.03 -7.02
C ARG A 91 0.04 -22.27 -8.40
N GLU A 92 -0.78 -22.63 -9.38
CA GLU A 92 -0.41 -22.91 -10.76
C GLU A 92 0.10 -21.67 -11.50
N THR A 93 -0.24 -20.47 -11.00
CA THR A 93 0.22 -19.19 -11.54
C THR A 93 1.44 -18.64 -10.84
N GLU A 94 1.93 -19.31 -9.79
CA GLU A 94 3.13 -18.92 -9.06
C GLU A 94 4.37 -19.09 -9.95
N ALA A 95 5.16 -18.01 -10.08
CA ALA A 95 6.39 -17.99 -10.86
C ALA A 95 7.53 -17.41 -10.03
N LYS A 96 8.38 -18.30 -9.47
CA LYS A 96 9.60 -17.91 -8.75
C LYS A 96 10.51 -17.05 -9.61
N ILE A 97 11.31 -16.22 -8.96
CA ILE A 97 12.11 -15.18 -9.62
C ILE A 97 13.57 -15.57 -9.46
N PRO A 98 14.32 -15.86 -10.53
CA PRO A 98 15.76 -16.02 -10.46
C PRO A 98 16.41 -14.84 -9.72
N PRO A 99 17.35 -15.09 -8.77
CA PRO A 99 18.00 -14.00 -8.06
C PRO A 99 18.63 -12.98 -9.01
N GLY A 100 18.34 -11.70 -8.76
CA GLY A 100 18.79 -10.56 -9.58
C GLY A 100 17.89 -10.22 -10.76
N GLU A 101 16.96 -11.11 -11.15
CA GLU A 101 16.02 -10.84 -12.24
C GLU A 101 15.09 -9.66 -11.91
N VAL A 102 14.96 -8.72 -12.85
CA VAL A 102 14.09 -7.57 -12.72
C VAL A 102 12.68 -7.93 -13.19
N VAL A 103 11.71 -7.82 -12.30
CA VAL A 103 10.29 -8.09 -12.58
C VAL A 103 9.40 -6.87 -12.33
N CYS A 104 8.32 -6.72 -13.10
CA CYS A 104 7.28 -5.73 -12.84
C CYS A 104 6.32 -6.22 -11.75
N LEU A 105 5.92 -5.33 -10.84
CA LEU A 105 4.97 -5.62 -9.77
C LEU A 105 3.84 -4.60 -9.81
N ASP A 106 2.65 -5.03 -10.22
CA ASP A 106 1.43 -4.23 -10.19
C ASP A 106 0.75 -4.40 -8.82
N ILE A 107 1.01 -3.48 -7.88
CA ILE A 107 0.51 -3.60 -6.51
C ILE A 107 -0.74 -2.73 -6.33
N PRO A 108 -1.95 -3.31 -6.23
CA PRO A 108 -3.16 -2.53 -6.01
C PRO A 108 -3.14 -1.90 -4.61
N LEU A 109 -3.57 -0.63 -4.53
CA LEU A 109 -3.76 0.07 -3.27
C LEU A 109 -5.22 -0.03 -2.82
N TRP A 110 -5.44 -0.14 -1.52
CA TRP A 110 -6.78 0.01 -0.95
C TRP A 110 -7.36 1.38 -1.29
N ALA A 111 -8.58 1.40 -1.83
CA ALA A 111 -9.27 2.62 -2.21
C ALA A 111 -9.46 3.53 -0.98
N THR A 112 -9.18 4.81 -1.14
CA THR A 112 -9.31 5.80 -0.06
C THR A 112 -9.66 7.17 -0.61
N GLY A 113 -10.34 7.97 0.21
CA GLY A 113 -10.50 9.40 -0.01
C GLY A 113 -9.57 10.15 0.94
N MET A 114 -8.71 11.01 0.40
CA MET A 114 -7.83 11.87 1.18
C MET A 114 -7.88 13.30 0.65
N PHE A 115 -8.11 14.25 1.54
CA PHE A 115 -8.06 15.67 1.22
C PHE A 115 -6.68 16.24 1.53
N PHE A 116 -6.14 17.08 0.65
CA PHE A 116 -4.85 17.74 0.82
C PHE A 116 -5.05 19.26 0.82
N LYS A 117 -4.61 19.90 1.90
CA LYS A 117 -4.52 21.35 2.07
C LYS A 117 -3.23 21.87 1.43
N PRO A 118 -3.14 23.17 1.11
CA PRO A 118 -1.91 23.79 0.64
C PRO A 118 -0.71 23.45 1.55
N GLY A 119 0.39 23.00 0.96
CA GLY A 119 1.61 22.60 1.64
C GLY A 119 1.66 21.14 2.09
N GLU A 120 0.52 20.43 2.19
CA GLU A 120 0.52 19.00 2.50
C GLU A 120 1.00 18.16 1.31
N SER A 121 1.59 17.00 1.56
CA SER A 121 2.18 16.16 0.51
C SER A 121 1.96 14.67 0.72
N ILE A 122 2.27 13.88 -0.30
CA ILE A 122 2.22 12.41 -0.25
C ILE A 122 3.66 11.88 -0.19
N ARG A 123 3.90 10.95 0.73
CA ARG A 123 5.10 10.11 0.74
C ARG A 123 4.72 8.67 0.40
N PHE A 124 5.22 8.19 -0.73
CA PHE A 124 5.12 6.78 -1.10
C PHE A 124 6.26 6.00 -0.45
N GLU A 125 5.92 4.98 0.32
CA GLU A 125 6.89 4.12 1.00
C GLU A 125 6.78 2.69 0.46
N VAL A 126 7.92 2.06 0.21
CA VAL A 126 8.04 0.65 -0.18
C VAL A 126 8.86 -0.07 0.88
N LYS A 127 8.35 -1.18 1.40
CA LYS A 127 8.95 -1.94 2.51
C LYS A 127 8.89 -3.44 2.27
N GLY A 128 9.80 -4.16 2.92
CA GLY A 128 9.78 -5.63 3.02
C GLY A 128 9.06 -6.16 4.25
N HIS A 129 8.18 -5.37 4.88
CA HIS A 129 7.43 -5.74 6.08
C HIS A 129 6.09 -5.00 6.14
N GLU A 130 5.19 -5.48 6.99
CA GLU A 130 3.85 -4.92 7.18
C GLU A 130 3.90 -3.42 7.50
N VAL A 131 3.05 -2.66 6.80
CA VAL A 131 2.99 -1.20 6.86
C VAL A 131 1.73 -0.70 7.55
N THR A 132 0.82 -1.59 7.91
CA THR A 132 -0.46 -1.29 8.56
C THR A 132 -0.37 -1.40 10.08
N LEU A 133 -1.30 -0.73 10.76
CA LEU A 133 -1.53 -0.96 12.19
C LEU A 133 -2.27 -2.30 12.37
N PRO A 134 -2.01 -3.05 13.46
CA PRO A 134 -2.72 -4.30 13.71
C PRO A 134 -4.18 -4.06 14.11
N GLU A 135 -5.03 -5.06 13.94
CA GLU A 135 -6.43 -5.01 14.44
C GLU A 135 -6.49 -5.07 15.96
N PHE A 136 -5.63 -5.89 16.57
CA PHE A 136 -5.54 -6.05 18.02
C PHE A 136 -4.07 -6.11 18.45
N PRO A 137 -3.71 -5.68 19.66
CA PRO A 137 -2.30 -5.59 20.09
C PRO A 137 -1.49 -6.89 19.95
N ARG A 138 -2.14 -8.06 20.05
CA ARG A 138 -1.45 -9.36 19.90
C ARG A 138 -0.95 -9.64 18.48
N LEU A 139 -1.49 -8.95 17.47
CA LEU A 139 -1.05 -9.04 16.08
C LEU A 139 0.17 -8.17 15.77
N TYR A 140 0.72 -7.41 16.75
CA TYR A 140 2.05 -6.81 16.63
C TYR A 140 3.18 -7.84 16.46
N ARG A 141 2.88 -9.14 16.65
CA ARG A 141 3.84 -10.21 16.38
C ARG A 141 4.25 -10.16 14.92
N LYS A 142 5.57 -10.06 14.69
CA LYS A 142 6.18 -10.03 13.37
C LYS A 142 5.74 -11.26 12.57
N PHE A 143 5.01 -11.04 11.48
CA PHE A 143 4.75 -12.10 10.51
C PHE A 143 6.10 -12.54 9.93
N GLU A 144 6.37 -13.85 9.97
CA GLU A 144 7.46 -14.42 9.21
C GLU A 144 7.10 -14.34 7.73
N ASN A 145 7.99 -13.75 6.95
CA ASN A 145 7.85 -13.64 5.50
C ASN A 145 9.08 -14.24 4.82
N LEU A 146 9.03 -14.37 3.49
CA LEU A 146 10.10 -15.03 2.74
C LEU A 146 11.26 -14.09 2.38
N ASN A 147 11.20 -12.83 2.81
CA ASN A 147 12.18 -11.81 2.44
C ASN A 147 13.57 -12.11 3.02
N LYS A 148 14.58 -12.04 2.16
CA LYS A 148 15.99 -12.12 2.52
C LYS A 148 16.77 -11.09 1.70
N GLY A 149 17.80 -10.51 2.32
CA GLY A 149 18.73 -9.60 1.64
C GLY A 149 18.10 -8.29 1.16
N LYS A 150 18.61 -7.76 0.05
CA LYS A 150 18.31 -6.40 -0.42
C LYS A 150 17.36 -6.39 -1.61
N HIS A 151 16.18 -5.82 -1.42
CA HIS A 151 15.29 -5.51 -2.54
C HIS A 151 15.75 -4.23 -3.26
N VAL A 152 15.70 -4.25 -4.60
CA VAL A 152 16.09 -3.12 -5.46
C VAL A 152 14.86 -2.64 -6.25
N ILE A 153 14.58 -1.34 -6.12
CA ILE A 153 13.58 -0.65 -6.93
C ILE A 153 14.30 -0.02 -8.11
N HIS A 154 13.84 -0.31 -9.31
CA HIS A 154 14.39 0.23 -10.56
C HIS A 154 13.44 1.31 -11.08
N THR A 155 13.96 2.46 -11.48
CA THR A 155 13.17 3.62 -11.90
C THR A 155 13.83 4.33 -13.08
N GLY A 156 13.02 4.92 -13.98
CA GLY A 156 13.48 5.71 -15.12
C GLY A 156 13.74 4.87 -16.37
N GLY A 157 13.79 5.52 -17.54
CA GLY A 157 14.12 4.89 -18.83
C GLY A 157 13.36 3.59 -19.09
N GLU A 158 14.11 2.48 -19.07
CA GLU A 158 13.62 1.11 -19.29
C GLU A 158 12.73 0.54 -18.18
N TYR A 159 12.74 1.15 -16.98
CA TYR A 159 11.98 0.72 -15.81
C TYR A 159 11.03 1.84 -15.33
N PRO A 160 9.86 2.02 -15.97
CA PRO A 160 8.94 3.12 -15.69
C PRO A 160 8.08 2.88 -14.44
N SER A 161 8.71 2.57 -13.30
CA SER A 161 8.02 2.45 -12.02
C SER A 161 7.27 3.74 -11.70
N SER A 162 5.97 3.63 -11.44
CA SER A 162 5.07 4.77 -11.24
C SER A 162 3.99 4.45 -10.21
N ILE A 163 3.26 5.48 -9.79
CA ILE A 163 2.06 5.35 -8.96
C ILE A 163 0.90 6.04 -9.67
N THR A 164 -0.23 5.35 -9.78
CA THR A 164 -1.47 5.91 -10.32
C THR A 164 -2.32 6.45 -9.18
N LEU A 165 -2.65 7.74 -9.23
CA LEU A 165 -3.50 8.41 -8.25
C LEU A 165 -4.74 9.00 -8.95
N SER A 166 -5.92 8.70 -8.41
CA SER A 166 -7.18 9.28 -8.88
C SER A 166 -7.40 10.64 -8.21
N LEU A 167 -6.89 11.71 -8.82
CA LEU A 167 -7.02 13.07 -8.31
C LEU A 167 -8.38 13.66 -8.69
N SER A 168 -9.04 14.30 -7.74
CA SER A 168 -10.23 15.12 -7.96
C SER A 168 -10.07 16.47 -7.29
N GLN A 169 -10.65 17.51 -7.89
CA GLN A 169 -10.70 18.85 -7.29
C GLN A 169 -12.02 19.00 -6.53
N GLY A 170 -11.92 19.20 -5.22
CA GLY A 170 -13.04 19.64 -4.39
C GLY A 170 -13.11 21.17 -4.36
N LYS A 171 -14.31 21.73 -4.23
CA LYS A 171 -14.46 23.11 -3.75
C LYS A 171 -14.36 23.06 -2.23
N ASP A 172 -13.56 23.95 -1.63
CA ASP A 172 -13.57 24.13 -0.19
C ASP A 172 -15.02 24.43 0.26
N LYS A 173 -15.52 23.64 1.21
CA LYS A 173 -16.83 23.89 1.84
C LYS A 173 -16.67 24.81 3.03
#